data_AF-A0A1A8Y1N4-F1
#
_entry.id   AF-A0A1A8Y1N4-F1
#
_cell.length_a   1.000
_cell.length_b   1.000
_cell.length_c   1.000
_cell.angle_alpha   90.00
_cell.angle_beta   90.00
_cell.angle_gamma   90.00
#
_symmetry.space_group_name_H-M   'P 1'
#
loop_
_entity.id
_entity.type
_entity.pdbx_description
1 polymer ?
#
loop_
_entity_poly.entity_id
_entity_poly.type
_entity_poly.pdbx_seq_one_letter_code
_entity_poly.pdbx_strand_id
1 'polypeptide(L)'
;MLTAGDTQPVERALERMLAMRAYQREKHVDGRINTAVLEQVNMTPAQVEEMYHVMAIANYEDRFVIPSTHREYAENTFDVRGGCGFSFGNGCSDGANETSLFGGTKRRTIPIKAEV
;
A
#
# COMPACT_ATOMS: atom_id res chain seq x y z
N MET A 1 -19.31 9.97 11.05
CA MET A 1 -18.55 9.53 9.84
C MET A 1 -17.63 8.36 10.16
N LEU A 2 -16.77 8.43 11.19
CA LEU A 2 -15.74 7.41 11.45
C LEU A 2 -16.08 6.41 12.57
N THR A 3 -16.97 6.76 13.50
CA THR A 3 -17.18 6.04 14.76
C THR A 3 -18.66 5.79 15.10
N ALA A 4 -19.54 5.81 14.09
CA ALA A 4 -20.98 5.57 14.23
C ALA A 4 -21.71 6.40 15.33
N GLY A 5 -21.16 7.54 15.74
CA GLY A 5 -21.74 8.44 16.75
C GLY A 5 -20.96 8.52 18.06
N ASP A 6 -19.99 7.64 18.29
CA ASP A 6 -19.09 7.70 19.44
C ASP A 6 -17.99 8.75 19.24
N THR A 7 -17.94 9.79 20.07
CA THR A 7 -16.96 10.88 19.90
C THR A 7 -15.61 10.57 20.53
N GLN A 8 -15.55 9.67 21.52
CA GLN A 8 -14.37 9.47 22.34
C GLN A 8 -13.12 9.02 21.55
N PRO A 9 -13.21 8.11 20.55
CA PRO A 9 -12.05 7.75 19.74
C PRO A 9 -11.54 8.90 18.85
N VAL A 10 -12.45 9.78 18.40
CA VAL A 10 -12.11 10.92 17.53
C VAL A 10 -11.43 12.01 18.34
N GLU A 11 -11.99 12.36 19.49
CA GLU A 11 -11.40 13.34 20.43
C GLU A 11 -9.97 12.91 20.80
N ARG A 12 -9.80 11.65 21.19
CA ARG A 12 -8.48 11.10 21.53
C ARG A 12 -7.49 11.17 20.36
N ALA A 13 -7.93 10.91 19.13
CA ALA A 13 -7.06 11.01 17.96
C ALA A 13 -6.62 12.46 17.71
N LEU A 14 -7.54 13.42 17.84
CA LEU A 14 -7.25 14.85 17.68
C LEU A 14 -6.32 15.37 18.77
N GLU A 15 -6.54 15.00 20.03
CA GLU A 15 -5.67 15.35 21.15
C GLU A 15 -4.24 14.86 20.93
N ARG A 16 -4.05 13.63 20.43
CA ARG A 16 -2.72 13.09 20.11
C ARG A 16 -2.02 13.88 19.01
N MET A 17 -2.74 14.30 17.98
CA MET A 17 -2.16 15.13 16.91
C MET A 17 -1.76 16.51 17.43
N LEU A 18 -2.55 17.09 18.34
CA LEU A 18 -2.21 18.36 18.99
C LEU A 18 -1.00 18.22 19.93
N ALA A 19 -0.93 17.13 20.71
CA ALA A 19 0.18 16.83 21.60
C ALA A 19 1.50 16.68 20.82
N MET A 20 1.49 15.93 19.71
CA MET A 20 2.66 15.82 18.82
C MET A 20 3.11 17.19 18.31
N ARG A 21 2.16 18.04 17.88
CA ARG A 21 2.47 19.37 17.37
C ARG A 21 3.07 20.28 18.44
N ALA A 22 2.52 20.27 19.65
CA ALA A 22 3.02 21.05 20.78
C ALA A 22 4.42 20.59 21.18
N TYR A 23 4.62 19.27 21.31
CA TYR A 23 5.92 18.68 21.62
C TYR A 23 6.99 19.06 20.60
N GLN A 24 6.73 18.88 19.30
CA GLN A 24 7.71 19.23 18.27
C GLN A 24 7.96 20.73 18.16
N ARG A 25 6.94 21.57 18.43
CA ARG A 25 7.13 23.02 18.50
C ARG A 25 8.10 23.39 19.62
N GLU A 26 7.89 22.90 20.83
CA GLU A 26 8.78 23.22 21.96
C GLU A 26 10.20 22.68 21.75
N LYS A 27 10.32 21.50 21.14
CA LYS A 27 11.61 20.92 20.76
C LYS A 27 12.36 21.78 19.73
N HIS A 28 11.68 22.23 18.66
CA HIS A 28 12.31 22.95 17.55
C HIS A 28 12.46 24.46 17.77
N VAL A 29 11.51 25.08 18.46
CA VAL A 29 11.48 26.54 18.67
C VAL A 29 12.11 26.91 20.00
N ASP A 30 11.65 26.28 21.08
CA ASP A 30 12.05 26.65 22.45
C ASP A 30 13.27 25.85 22.94
N GLY A 31 13.69 24.83 22.19
CA GLY A 31 14.85 23.97 22.48
C GLY A 31 14.66 23.09 23.72
N ARG A 32 13.42 22.82 24.13
CA ARG A 32 13.07 22.08 25.34
C ARG A 32 12.30 20.80 25.02
N ILE A 33 12.53 19.77 25.83
CA ILE A 33 11.78 18.51 25.77
C ILE A 33 10.68 18.60 26.83
N ASN A 34 9.43 18.75 26.41
CA ASN A 34 8.27 18.80 27.30
C ASN A 34 7.49 17.49 27.24
N THR A 35 7.68 16.62 28.22
CA THR A 35 6.99 15.33 28.29
C THR A 35 5.57 15.44 28.82
N ALA A 36 5.19 16.54 29.46
CA ALA A 36 3.88 16.69 30.10
C ALA A 36 2.73 16.64 29.09
N VAL A 37 2.91 17.21 27.89
CA VAL A 37 1.92 17.13 26.80
C VAL A 37 1.74 15.70 26.28
N LEU A 38 2.78 14.86 26.39
CA LEU A 38 2.73 13.47 25.95
C LEU A 38 2.08 12.57 27.00
N GLU A 39 2.35 12.84 28.28
CA GLU A 39 1.72 12.17 29.42
C GLU A 39 0.20 12.33 29.40
N GLN A 40 -0.31 13.52 29.06
CA GLN A 40 -1.75 13.78 28.95
C GLN A 40 -2.46 12.83 27.97
N VAL A 41 -1.81 12.48 26.86
CA VAL A 41 -2.37 11.60 25.83
C VAL A 41 -1.87 10.15 25.92
N ASN A 42 -1.16 9.82 27.01
CA ASN A 42 -0.53 8.54 27.28
C ASN A 42 0.36 8.06 26.12
N MET A 43 1.30 8.91 25.70
CA MET A 43 2.30 8.59 24.67
C MET A 43 3.72 8.78 25.21
N THR A 44 4.65 7.99 24.67
CA THR A 44 6.07 8.13 24.95
C THR A 44 6.75 9.05 23.93
N PRO A 45 7.90 9.66 24.27
CA PRO A 45 8.67 10.44 23.31
C PRO A 45 9.01 9.64 22.04
N ALA A 46 9.40 8.37 22.18
CA ALA A 46 9.73 7.50 21.04
C ALA A 46 8.55 7.33 20.07
N GLN A 47 7.34 7.13 20.60
CA GLN A 47 6.12 7.03 19.79
C GLN A 47 5.84 8.32 19.02
N VAL A 48 6.08 9.49 19.63
CA VAL A 48 5.86 10.79 19.00
C VAL A 48 6.87 11.05 17.88
N GLU A 49 8.13 10.68 18.08
CA GLU A 49 9.15 10.81 17.04
C GLU A 49 8.84 9.88 15.85
N GLU A 50 8.39 8.64 16.11
CA GLU A 50 7.96 7.71 15.06
C GLU A 50 6.72 8.24 14.32
N MET A 51 5.72 8.76 15.04
CA MET A 51 4.56 9.42 14.44
C MET A 51 4.99 10.61 13.57
N TYR A 52 5.92 11.44 14.05
CA TYR A 52 6.44 12.57 13.28
C TYR A 52 7.19 12.10 12.03
N HIS A 53 7.97 11.02 12.11
CA HIS A 53 8.62 10.42 10.96
C HIS A 53 7.61 9.96 9.90
N VAL A 54 6.61 9.16 10.30
CA VAL A 54 5.63 8.57 9.37
C VAL A 54 4.68 9.63 8.81
N MET A 55 4.26 10.60 9.62
CA MET A 55 3.21 11.55 9.25
C MET A 55 3.72 12.89 8.70
N ALA A 56 4.84 13.41 9.23
CA ALA A 56 5.36 14.72 8.86
C ALA A 56 6.49 14.64 7.83
N ILE A 57 7.46 13.72 8.02
CA ILE A 57 8.52 13.50 7.02
C ILE A 57 7.96 12.68 5.86
N ALA A 58 7.28 11.57 6.19
CA ALA A 58 6.51 10.76 5.25
C ALA A 58 7.31 10.36 4.00
N ASN A 59 8.46 9.71 4.21
CA ASN A 59 9.27 9.22 3.10
C ASN A 59 8.47 8.26 2.21
N TYR A 60 8.90 8.10 0.96
CA TYR A 60 8.13 7.35 -0.02
C TYR A 60 7.94 5.89 0.39
N GLU A 61 9.01 5.27 0.88
CA GLU A 61 9.08 3.90 1.39
C GLU A 61 8.17 3.67 2.61
N ASP A 62 7.97 4.68 3.45
CA ASP A 62 7.12 4.58 4.65
C ASP A 62 5.63 4.79 4.33
N ARG A 63 5.33 5.57 3.28
CA ARG A 63 3.95 5.84 2.85
C ARG A 63 3.30 4.63 2.19
N PHE A 64 4.07 3.83 1.46
CA PHE A 64 3.54 2.77 0.60
C PHE A 64 4.23 1.43 0.85
N VAL A 65 3.73 0.70 1.83
CA VAL A 65 4.13 -0.70 2.08
C VAL A 65 3.23 -1.64 1.28
N ILE A 66 3.41 -1.66 -0.05
CA ILE A 66 2.63 -2.47 -0.98
C ILE A 66 3.47 -3.69 -1.41
N PRO A 67 3.19 -4.90 -0.89
CA PRO A 67 3.89 -6.10 -1.33
C PRO A 67 3.44 -6.51 -2.74
N SER A 68 4.30 -7.25 -3.45
CA SER A 68 3.94 -7.86 -4.72
C SER A 68 2.78 -8.84 -4.53
N THR A 69 1.75 -8.73 -5.36
CA THR A 69 0.79 -9.80 -5.52
C THR A 69 1.49 -10.91 -6.28
N HIS A 70 1.76 -12.03 -5.62
CA HIS A 70 2.49 -13.18 -6.17
C HIS A 70 1.68 -13.87 -7.30
N ARG A 71 1.53 -13.20 -8.46
CA ARG A 71 0.73 -13.65 -9.61
C ARG A 71 1.25 -14.94 -10.23
N GLU A 72 2.50 -15.30 -9.95
CA GLU A 72 3.14 -16.52 -10.40
C GLU A 72 2.52 -17.82 -9.91
N TYR A 73 1.76 -17.80 -8.82
CA TYR A 73 1.10 -19.01 -8.31
C TYR A 73 -0.26 -19.27 -8.95
N ALA A 74 -0.91 -18.26 -9.53
CA ALA A 74 -2.27 -18.35 -10.03
C ALA A 74 -2.35 -18.39 -11.57
N GLU A 75 -1.36 -17.86 -12.27
CA GLU A 75 -1.34 -17.76 -13.73
C GLU A 75 -0.05 -18.36 -14.30
N ASN A 76 -0.12 -18.98 -15.49
CA ASN A 76 1.09 -19.29 -16.26
C ASN A 76 1.75 -17.97 -16.70
N THR A 77 2.67 -17.46 -15.88
CA THR A 77 3.28 -16.13 -16.07
C THR A 77 4.02 -15.98 -17.40
N PHE A 78 4.54 -17.07 -17.95
CA PHE A 78 5.15 -17.09 -19.28
C PHE A 78 4.12 -16.83 -20.39
N ASP A 79 2.92 -17.41 -20.27
CA ASP A 79 1.83 -17.21 -21.24
C ASP A 79 1.24 -15.81 -21.10
N VAL A 80 1.03 -15.33 -19.86
CA VAL A 80 0.50 -13.98 -19.59
C VAL A 80 1.48 -12.90 -20.04
N ARG A 81 2.79 -13.05 -19.80
CA ARG A 81 3.80 -12.07 -20.24
C ARG A 81 3.85 -11.91 -21.76
N GLY A 82 3.58 -12.96 -22.53
CA GLY A 82 3.59 -12.95 -23.99
C GLY A 82 2.22 -12.68 -24.65
N GLY A 83 1.12 -12.92 -23.93
CA GLY A 83 -0.24 -12.86 -24.46
C GLY A 83 -1.11 -11.71 -23.95
N CYS A 84 -0.80 -11.14 -22.79
CA CYS A 84 -1.59 -10.05 -22.20
C CYS A 84 -1.26 -8.68 -22.82
N GLY A 85 -2.29 -7.92 -23.19
CA GLY A 85 -2.14 -6.57 -23.76
C GLY A 85 -2.55 -6.47 -25.23
N PHE A 86 -2.70 -7.59 -25.93
CA PHE A 86 -3.31 -7.65 -27.26
C PHE A 86 -4.82 -7.91 -27.12
N SER A 87 -5.64 -6.90 -27.40
CA SER A 87 -7.12 -7.00 -27.36
C SER A 87 -7.73 -7.66 -28.60
N PHE A 88 -6.90 -7.99 -29.61
CA PHE A 88 -7.31 -8.70 -30.81
C PHE A 88 -7.31 -10.22 -30.54
N GLY A 89 -8.36 -10.70 -29.87
CA GLY A 89 -8.54 -12.12 -29.52
C GLY A 89 -8.42 -12.39 -28.02
N ASN A 90 -9.05 -13.48 -27.54
CA ASN A 90 -9.11 -13.91 -26.13
C ASN A 90 -7.74 -14.34 -25.54
N GLY A 91 -6.70 -13.50 -25.64
CA GLY A 91 -5.33 -13.81 -25.21
C GLY A 91 -5.14 -13.85 -23.68
N CYS A 92 -5.91 -13.03 -22.95
CA CYS A 92 -5.90 -12.95 -21.49
C CYS A 92 -7.29 -13.07 -20.85
N SER A 93 -8.31 -13.29 -21.67
CA SER A 93 -9.69 -13.45 -21.22
C SER A 93 -10.10 -14.89 -21.49
N ASP A 94 -10.07 -15.73 -20.46
CA ASP A 94 -10.73 -17.02 -20.52
C ASP A 94 -12.22 -16.82 -20.24
N GLY A 95 -13.00 -16.69 -21.31
CA GLY A 95 -14.30 -17.32 -21.28
C GLY A 95 -14.04 -18.82 -21.10
N ALA A 96 -14.31 -19.33 -19.89
CA ALA A 96 -13.84 -20.63 -19.40
C ALA A 96 -14.48 -21.87 -20.06
N ASN A 97 -14.56 -21.90 -21.40
CA ASN A 97 -15.06 -23.02 -22.17
C ASN A 97 -14.03 -23.41 -23.23
N GLU A 98 -13.64 -24.70 -23.28
CA GLU A 98 -12.69 -25.23 -24.28
C GLU A 98 -13.18 -25.02 -25.73
N THR A 99 -14.49 -24.92 -25.93
CA THR A 99 -15.12 -24.73 -27.23
C THR A 99 -15.34 -23.25 -27.51
N SER A 100 -14.64 -22.72 -28.52
CA SER A 100 -14.90 -21.39 -29.09
C SER A 100 -15.86 -21.50 -30.27
N LEU A 101 -16.97 -20.76 -30.25
CA LEU A 101 -17.92 -20.64 -31.38
C LEU A 101 -17.26 -20.12 -32.68
N PHE A 102 -16.13 -19.41 -32.54
CA PHE A 102 -15.39 -18.83 -33.66
C PHE A 102 -14.12 -19.61 -34.02
N GLY A 103 -13.94 -20.83 -33.49
CA GLY A 103 -12.84 -21.73 -33.89
C GLY A 103 -11.43 -21.23 -33.56
N GLY A 104 -11.29 -20.19 -32.75
CA GLY A 104 -9.99 -19.65 -32.36
C GLY A 104 -9.34 -20.48 -31.26
N THR A 105 -8.33 -21.29 -31.59
CA THR A 105 -7.45 -21.92 -30.61
C THR A 105 -6.40 -20.91 -30.13
N LYS A 106 -6.09 -20.90 -28.82
CA LYS A 106 -4.99 -20.07 -28.26
C LYS A 106 -3.73 -20.34 -29.10
N ARG A 107 -3.14 -19.31 -29.70
CA ARG A 107 -1.88 -19.45 -30.46
C ARG A 107 -0.81 -19.96 -29.50
N ARG A 108 -0.36 -21.20 -29.71
CA ARG A 108 0.77 -21.76 -28.95
C ARG A 108 2.02 -20.99 -29.34
N THR A 109 2.58 -20.24 -28.40
CA THR A 109 3.89 -19.60 -28.56
C THR A 109 4.94 -20.70 -28.68
N ILE A 110 5.47 -20.93 -29.88
CA ILE A 110 6.51 -21.94 -30.11
C ILE A 110 7.84 -21.33 -29.63
N PRO A 111 8.52 -21.89 -28.62
CA PRO A 111 9.84 -21.41 -28.23
C PRO A 111 10.82 -21.71 -29.36
N ILE A 112 11.36 -20.67 -29.99
CA ILE A 112 12.44 -20.80 -30.96
C ILE A 112 13.66 -21.31 -30.19
N LYS A 113 14.10 -22.54 -30.48
CA LYS A 113 15.42 -23.01 -30.00
C LYS A 113 16.48 -22.13 -30.65
N ALA A 114 17.11 -21.27 -29.86
CA ALA A 114 18.35 -20.62 -30.26
C ALA A 114 19.45 -21.68 -30.18
N GLU A 115 19.89 -22.18 -31.33
CA GLU A 115 21.15 -22.93 -31.42
C GLU A 115 22.32 -21.94 -31.42
N VAL A 116 23.38 -22.28 -30.69
CA VAL A 116 24.64 -21.53 -30.56
C VAL A 116 25.46 -21.63 -31.83
#